data_AF-A0A7Y5GZ96-F1
#
_entry.id   AF-A0A7Y5GZ96-F1
#
_cell.length_a   1.000
_cell.length_b   1.000
_cell.length_c   1.000
_cell.angle_alpha   90.00
_cell.angle_beta   90.00
_cell.angle_gamma   90.00
#
_symmetry.space_group_name_H-M   'P 1'
#
loop_
_entity.id
_entity.type
_entity.pdbx_description
1 polymer ?
#
loop_
_entity_poly.entity_id
_entity_poly.type
_entity_poly.pdbx_seq_one_letter_code
_entity_poly.pdbx_strand_id
1 'polypeptide(L)'
;MNNKRWIVGVVWGFLSILVLPETRAATLELTGTIRDFNDSHPDFESVIAFDPGIVLSDLGPDDKPVYAGLSGNPTTHGAEAFAQWYNDVPAVNLSAPLLLILGQIGSNPPLYQYTNNNFFPIDNQLWGNQGRPHNYHFTLEVHSRFTYQGGEVFTFQGDDDLWVFINGKLAIDLGGVHASMTATVNLDASAAALGITPGGNYTFDLFFAERHTVASNFTITTTILLLQEVCGDGIDNDLDGFTDCSDSECAELTECTIVIVTPPNEVCGDGFDNDENGLFDCDDPACLSDPVCSIPYEICGDGLDNDGNGLSDCDDLVCSSLPTCVCEPSPEFCNGEDDNCNGILDDNCNCPNGDLNNDMMIDVVDVQCMMVVSLSYLTSVPLPGCLAVPYEYSDINCDGTTNISDVILAIQFIFKKPLDPSLDANNDFCVDACL
;
A
#
# COMPACT_ATOMS: atom_id res chain seq x y z
N MET A 1 23.74 49.51 61.10
CA MET A 1 22.82 48.49 60.57
C MET A 1 21.96 49.16 59.50
N ASN A 2 22.30 48.99 58.22
CA ASN A 2 21.48 49.44 57.08
C ASN A 2 21.58 48.34 56.01
N ASN A 3 20.60 47.44 55.98
CA ASN A 3 20.50 46.38 54.98
C ASN A 3 19.73 46.92 53.76
N LYS A 4 20.45 47.21 52.66
CA LYS A 4 19.82 47.34 51.34
C LYS A 4 19.85 45.99 50.65
N ARG A 5 18.69 45.35 50.53
CA ARG A 5 18.47 44.17 49.69
C ARG A 5 18.23 44.62 48.25
N TRP A 6 19.06 44.13 47.32
CA TRP A 6 18.82 44.26 45.88
C TRP A 6 18.02 43.03 45.42
N ILE A 7 16.87 43.26 44.81
CA ILE A 7 16.09 42.22 44.12
C ILE A 7 16.56 42.24 42.66
N VAL A 8 17.18 41.16 42.20
CA VAL A 8 17.46 40.94 40.78
C VAL A 8 16.26 40.22 40.20
N GLY A 9 15.43 40.94 39.44
CA GLY A 9 14.35 40.35 38.66
C GLY A 9 14.90 39.80 37.35
N VAL A 10 14.87 38.48 37.18
CA VAL A 10 15.14 37.83 35.89
C VAL A 10 13.86 37.91 35.07
N VAL A 11 13.84 38.76 34.05
CA VAL A 11 12.76 38.80 33.06
C VAL A 11 13.05 37.73 32.03
N TRP A 12 12.32 36.61 32.10
CA TRP A 12 12.29 35.62 31.03
C TRP A 12 11.44 36.19 29.88
N GLY A 13 12.10 36.81 28.90
CA GLY A 13 11.48 37.16 27.64
C GLY A 13 11.28 35.91 26.80
N PHE A 14 10.09 35.30 26.85
CA PHE A 14 9.65 34.40 25.80
C PHE A 14 9.39 35.24 24.55
N LEU A 15 10.36 35.29 23.64
CA LEU A 15 10.13 35.75 22.28
C LEU A 15 9.36 34.65 21.56
N SER A 16 8.04 34.64 21.72
CA SER A 16 7.16 33.82 20.87
C SER A 16 7.26 34.38 19.46
N ILE A 17 8.07 33.73 18.63
CA ILE A 17 8.00 33.91 17.18
C ILE A 17 6.64 33.37 16.78
N LEU A 18 5.67 34.26 16.63
CA LEU A 18 4.39 33.97 16.00
C LEU A 18 4.72 33.71 14.52
N VAL A 19 4.99 32.45 14.20
CA VAL A 19 4.94 31.98 12.80
C VAL A 19 3.47 32.06 12.42
N LEU A 20 3.07 33.19 11.83
CA LEU A 20 1.80 33.26 11.14
C LEU A 20 1.92 32.26 9.98
N PRO A 21 1.05 31.24 9.86
CA PRO A 21 0.99 30.48 8.64
C PRO A 21 0.76 31.48 7.52
N GLU A 22 1.60 31.45 6.48
CA GLU A 22 1.27 32.12 5.23
C GLU A 22 -0.06 31.53 4.79
N THR A 23 -1.15 32.29 4.97
CA THR A 23 -2.44 31.94 4.43
C THR A 23 -2.29 32.01 2.92
N ARG A 24 -1.92 30.89 2.30
CA ARG A 24 -2.11 30.71 0.86
C ARG A 24 -3.58 31.01 0.59
N ALA A 25 -3.85 31.93 -0.33
CA ALA A 25 -5.20 32.12 -0.82
C ALA A 25 -5.69 30.76 -1.36
N ALA A 26 -6.92 30.36 -1.01
CA ALA A 26 -7.46 29.11 -1.53
C ALA A 26 -7.51 29.19 -3.06
N THR A 27 -7.19 28.08 -3.71
CA THR A 27 -7.22 27.94 -5.16
C THR A 27 -8.21 26.85 -5.54
N LEU A 28 -8.75 26.96 -6.75
CA LEU A 28 -9.48 25.90 -7.41
C LEU A 28 -8.71 25.54 -8.68
N GLU A 29 -8.39 24.28 -8.83
CA GLU A 29 -7.66 23.71 -9.95
C GLU A 29 -8.68 23.12 -10.94
N LEU A 30 -8.47 23.43 -12.21
CA LEU A 30 -9.29 22.96 -13.32
C LEU A 30 -8.35 22.35 -14.36
N THR A 31 -8.32 21.03 -14.41
CA THR A 31 -7.49 20.26 -15.34
C THR A 31 -8.29 19.94 -16.59
N GLY A 32 -7.65 20.01 -17.75
CA GLY A 32 -8.27 19.66 -19.01
C GLY A 32 -7.27 19.17 -20.04
N THR A 33 -7.79 18.69 -21.16
CA THR A 33 -7.01 18.33 -22.34
C THR A 33 -7.10 19.46 -23.36
N ILE A 34 -5.96 20.05 -23.71
CA ILE A 34 -5.84 20.97 -24.83
C ILE A 34 -5.39 20.23 -26.08
N ARG A 35 -5.97 20.54 -27.23
CA ARG A 35 -5.61 19.96 -28.53
C ARG A 35 -5.25 21.05 -29.52
N ASP A 36 -4.08 20.92 -30.12
CA ASP A 36 -3.54 21.82 -31.14
C ASP A 36 -3.94 21.37 -32.55
N PHE A 37 -4.41 22.30 -33.37
CA PHE A 37 -4.86 22.08 -34.74
C PHE A 37 -4.02 22.87 -35.74
N ASN A 38 -3.91 22.33 -36.95
CA ASN A 38 -3.37 23.08 -38.06
C ASN A 38 -4.45 24.01 -38.66
N ASP A 39 -4.05 25.18 -39.15
CA ASP A 39 -4.95 26.13 -39.82
C ASP A 39 -5.55 25.61 -41.14
N SER A 40 -5.06 24.48 -41.64
CA SER A 40 -5.67 23.74 -42.74
C SER A 40 -6.92 22.94 -42.36
N HIS A 41 -7.22 22.76 -41.06
CA HIS A 41 -8.47 22.16 -40.64
C HIS A 41 -9.65 23.07 -41.02
N PRO A 42 -10.73 22.55 -41.65
CA PRO A 42 -11.75 23.39 -42.30
C PRO A 42 -12.51 24.33 -41.33
N ASP A 43 -12.60 23.97 -40.06
CA ASP A 43 -13.30 24.77 -39.04
C ASP A 43 -12.45 25.87 -38.39
N PHE A 44 -11.15 25.95 -38.69
CA PHE A 44 -10.25 26.99 -38.19
C PHE A 44 -10.06 28.07 -39.27
N GLU A 45 -9.99 29.34 -38.86
CA GLU A 45 -9.88 30.49 -39.79
C GLU A 45 -11.00 30.54 -40.85
N SER A 46 -12.20 30.10 -40.48
CA SER A 46 -13.34 29.99 -41.38
C SER A 46 -14.33 31.17 -41.23
N VAL A 47 -15.62 30.92 -41.45
CA VAL A 47 -16.68 31.93 -41.35
C VAL A 47 -16.74 32.49 -39.93
N ILE A 48 -16.67 33.81 -39.83
CA ILE A 48 -16.81 34.54 -38.57
C ILE A 48 -18.28 34.88 -38.35
N ALA A 49 -18.91 34.21 -37.39
CA ALA A 49 -20.28 34.46 -36.97
C ALA A 49 -20.54 33.91 -35.56
N PHE A 50 -21.39 34.59 -34.80
CA PHE A 50 -22.02 33.98 -33.63
C PHE A 50 -23.02 32.91 -34.09
N ASP A 51 -22.88 31.70 -33.56
CA ASP A 51 -23.49 30.48 -34.07
C ASP A 51 -23.91 29.53 -32.93
N PRO A 52 -24.87 29.93 -32.07
CA PRO A 52 -25.38 29.06 -31.01
C PRO A 52 -26.16 27.88 -31.61
N GLY A 53 -26.20 26.76 -30.89
CA GLY A 53 -26.88 25.54 -31.32
C GLY A 53 -26.04 24.66 -32.27
N ILE A 54 -24.71 24.83 -32.31
CA ILE A 54 -23.79 23.89 -32.95
C ILE A 54 -23.87 22.51 -32.27
N VAL A 55 -24.11 22.48 -30.96
CA VAL A 55 -24.18 21.26 -30.14
C VAL A 55 -25.61 20.97 -29.68
N LEU A 56 -25.93 19.69 -29.47
CA LEU A 56 -27.18 19.27 -28.85
C LEU A 56 -27.25 19.69 -27.38
N SER A 57 -28.47 19.67 -26.81
CA SER A 57 -28.71 19.98 -25.39
C SER A 57 -28.12 18.97 -24.41
N ASP A 58 -27.80 17.77 -24.91
CA ASP A 58 -27.34 16.64 -24.12
C ASP A 58 -25.97 16.21 -24.62
N LEU A 59 -25.06 15.91 -23.69
CA LEU A 59 -23.79 15.26 -24.02
C LEU A 59 -24.03 13.85 -24.58
N GLY A 60 -23.05 13.41 -25.37
CA GLY A 60 -22.97 12.06 -25.89
C GLY A 60 -22.70 11.04 -24.78
N PRO A 61 -22.76 9.74 -25.10
CA PRO A 61 -22.41 8.67 -24.17
C PRO A 61 -20.92 8.62 -23.81
N ASP A 62 -20.09 9.40 -24.49
CA ASP A 62 -18.67 9.63 -24.25
C ASP A 62 -18.41 10.93 -23.47
N ASP A 63 -19.46 11.53 -22.90
CA ASP A 63 -19.46 12.81 -22.19
C ASP A 63 -18.98 14.00 -23.05
N LYS A 64 -19.07 13.90 -24.39
CA LYS A 64 -18.66 14.97 -25.32
C LYS A 64 -19.82 15.66 -26.01
N PRO A 65 -19.64 16.91 -26.49
CA PRO A 65 -20.69 17.61 -27.21
C PRO A 65 -21.02 16.88 -28.50
N VAL A 66 -22.31 16.70 -28.76
CA VAL A 66 -22.79 16.08 -29.99
C VAL A 66 -23.18 17.16 -30.98
N TYR A 67 -22.65 17.12 -32.20
CA TYR A 67 -23.01 18.05 -33.26
C TYR A 67 -24.52 17.99 -33.56
N ALA A 68 -25.20 19.14 -33.50
CA ALA A 68 -26.64 19.24 -33.70
C ALA A 68 -27.05 19.15 -35.18
N GLY A 69 -26.14 19.42 -36.12
CA GLY A 69 -26.41 19.30 -37.55
C GLY A 69 -27.50 20.24 -38.07
N LEU A 70 -27.67 21.41 -37.47
CA LEU A 70 -28.73 22.34 -37.86
C LEU A 70 -28.42 22.99 -39.22
N SER A 71 -29.45 23.11 -40.06
CA SER A 71 -29.35 23.90 -41.28
C SER A 71 -29.09 25.35 -40.92
N GLY A 72 -27.87 25.83 -41.18
CA GLY A 72 -27.47 27.20 -40.88
C GLY A 72 -26.50 27.39 -39.73
N ASN A 73 -25.72 26.39 -39.33
CA ASN A 73 -24.47 26.61 -38.59
C ASN A 73 -23.32 26.93 -39.57
N PRO A 74 -23.06 28.21 -39.93
CA PRO A 74 -22.09 28.55 -40.95
C PRO A 74 -20.64 28.35 -40.52
N THR A 75 -20.38 28.17 -39.22
CA THR A 75 -19.01 28.18 -38.67
C THR A 75 -18.40 26.78 -38.51
N THR A 76 -19.12 25.73 -38.92
CA THR A 76 -18.66 24.33 -38.86
C THR A 76 -18.90 23.62 -40.20
N HIS A 77 -18.08 22.62 -40.53
CA HIS A 77 -18.13 21.88 -41.80
C HIS A 77 -18.77 20.50 -41.67
N GLY A 78 -19.70 20.36 -40.72
CA GLY A 78 -20.48 19.15 -40.50
C GLY A 78 -19.91 18.21 -39.45
N ALA A 79 -20.62 17.10 -39.23
CA ALA A 79 -20.36 16.19 -38.12
C ALA A 79 -18.96 15.57 -38.11
N GLU A 80 -18.40 15.27 -39.29
CA GLU A 80 -17.07 14.65 -39.39
C GLU A 80 -15.93 15.58 -38.96
N ALA A 81 -16.05 16.88 -39.25
CA ALA A 81 -15.07 17.88 -38.83
C ALA A 81 -15.22 18.18 -37.34
N PHE A 82 -16.46 18.39 -36.87
CA PHE A 82 -16.74 18.66 -35.46
C PHE A 82 -16.31 17.50 -34.54
N ALA A 83 -16.47 16.24 -34.97
CA ALA A 83 -16.04 15.07 -34.21
C ALA A 83 -14.54 15.05 -33.91
N GLN A 84 -13.73 15.83 -34.62
CA GLN A 84 -12.28 15.91 -34.43
C GLN A 84 -11.89 16.90 -33.32
N TRP A 85 -12.78 17.81 -32.92
CA TRP A 85 -12.46 18.91 -32.00
C TRP A 85 -12.00 18.37 -30.64
N TYR A 86 -12.77 17.47 -30.05
CA TYR A 86 -12.52 16.95 -28.69
C TYR A 86 -12.05 15.50 -28.70
N ASN A 87 -11.46 15.01 -29.81
CA ASN A 87 -10.93 13.66 -29.91
C ASN A 87 -9.52 13.70 -30.48
N ASP A 88 -8.64 12.84 -29.96
CA ASP A 88 -7.28 12.69 -30.49
C ASP A 88 -7.34 11.96 -31.83
N VAL A 89 -7.04 12.68 -32.90
CA VAL A 89 -7.14 12.17 -34.27
C VAL A 89 -5.77 12.24 -34.93
N PRO A 90 -5.16 11.09 -35.30
CA PRO A 90 -3.84 11.06 -35.89
C PRO A 90 -3.72 11.98 -37.11
N ALA A 91 -2.67 12.80 -37.13
CA ALA A 91 -2.38 13.79 -38.16
C ALA A 91 -3.40 14.95 -38.28
N VAL A 92 -4.39 15.05 -37.39
CA VAL A 92 -5.35 16.16 -37.33
C VAL A 92 -5.11 17.06 -36.14
N ASN A 93 -4.74 16.49 -34.98
CA ASN A 93 -4.34 17.26 -33.80
C ASN A 93 -3.26 16.56 -32.98
N LEU A 94 -2.67 17.31 -32.04
CA LEU A 94 -1.86 16.79 -30.92
C LEU A 94 -2.45 17.29 -29.61
N SER A 95 -2.41 16.48 -28.55
CA SER A 95 -2.97 16.79 -27.25
C SER A 95 -1.89 16.97 -26.17
N ALA A 96 -2.22 17.75 -25.13
CA ALA A 96 -1.45 17.89 -23.90
C ALA A 96 -2.39 18.19 -22.72
N PRO A 97 -2.00 17.88 -21.48
CA PRO A 97 -2.72 18.34 -20.31
C PRO A 97 -2.56 19.87 -20.13
N LEU A 98 -3.59 20.53 -19.63
CA LEU A 98 -3.60 21.94 -19.27
C LEU A 98 -4.23 22.12 -17.89
N LEU A 99 -3.47 22.72 -16.97
CA LEU A 99 -3.93 23.08 -15.63
C LEU A 99 -4.24 24.57 -15.56
N LEU A 100 -5.46 24.92 -15.16
CA LEU A 100 -5.88 26.29 -14.86
C LEU A 100 -6.10 26.45 -13.35
N ILE A 101 -5.41 27.41 -12.74
CA ILE A 101 -5.51 27.69 -11.30
C ILE A 101 -6.35 28.95 -11.11
N LEU A 102 -7.57 28.80 -10.61
CA LEU A 102 -8.46 29.89 -10.24
C LEU A 102 -8.14 30.34 -8.81
N GLY A 103 -7.87 31.62 -8.62
CA GLY A 103 -7.63 32.22 -7.30
C GLY A 103 -8.94 32.63 -6.63
N GLN A 104 -9.06 32.43 -5.31
CA GLN A 104 -10.18 32.96 -4.55
C GLN A 104 -10.13 34.50 -4.46
N ILE A 105 -11.18 35.15 -4.95
CA ILE A 105 -11.37 36.62 -4.95
C ILE A 105 -12.50 37.10 -4.02
N GLY A 106 -13.31 36.18 -3.49
CA GLY A 106 -14.40 36.46 -2.54
C GLY A 106 -14.56 35.34 -1.51
N SER A 107 -15.12 35.65 -0.33
CA SER A 107 -15.10 34.75 0.83
C SER A 107 -16.46 34.29 1.35
N ASN A 108 -17.58 34.90 0.95
CA ASN A 108 -18.90 34.49 1.42
C ASN A 108 -20.04 34.86 0.42
N PRO A 109 -20.46 33.94 -0.46
CA PRO A 109 -19.85 32.63 -0.70
C PRO A 109 -18.43 32.76 -1.29
N PRO A 110 -17.59 31.71 -1.19
CA PRO A 110 -16.32 31.65 -1.92
C PRO A 110 -16.52 31.93 -3.41
N LEU A 111 -15.71 32.82 -3.97
CA LEU A 111 -15.73 33.17 -5.39
C LEU A 111 -14.34 32.97 -5.96
N TYR A 112 -14.21 32.16 -7.00
CA TYR A 112 -12.96 31.80 -7.65
C TYR A 112 -12.90 32.41 -9.06
N GLN A 113 -11.73 32.87 -9.46
CA GLN A 113 -11.53 33.49 -10.76
C GLN A 113 -10.20 33.10 -11.39
N TYR A 114 -10.25 32.81 -12.68
CA TYR A 114 -9.11 32.80 -13.59
C TYR A 114 -9.35 33.86 -14.66
N THR A 115 -8.34 34.65 -15.01
CA THR A 115 -8.44 35.65 -16.07
C THR A 115 -7.15 35.68 -16.89
N ASN A 116 -7.30 35.57 -18.21
CA ASN A 116 -6.22 35.74 -19.15
C ASN A 116 -6.75 36.36 -20.45
N ASN A 117 -6.37 37.60 -20.73
CA ASN A 117 -6.80 38.32 -21.94
C ASN A 117 -5.85 38.09 -23.15
N ASN A 118 -4.91 37.15 -23.00
CA ASN A 118 -3.94 36.75 -24.01
C ASN A 118 -3.69 35.23 -23.87
N PHE A 119 -4.77 34.46 -23.93
CA PHE A 119 -4.82 33.04 -23.60
C PHE A 119 -4.27 32.18 -24.73
N PHE A 120 -2.94 32.05 -24.78
CA PHE A 120 -2.23 31.19 -25.73
C PHE A 120 -1.38 30.15 -24.99
N PRO A 121 -2.01 29.20 -24.27
CA PRO A 121 -1.33 28.31 -23.31
C PRO A 121 -0.30 27.36 -23.93
N ILE A 122 -0.42 27.10 -25.24
CA ILE A 122 0.45 26.17 -25.99
C ILE A 122 1.36 26.89 -27.00
N ASP A 123 1.68 28.16 -26.75
CA ASP A 123 2.63 28.90 -27.58
C ASP A 123 3.98 28.17 -27.72
N ASN A 124 4.40 27.94 -28.96
CA ASN A 124 5.61 27.22 -29.37
C ASN A 124 5.68 25.74 -28.92
N GLN A 125 4.55 25.17 -28.47
CA GLN A 125 4.42 23.75 -28.11
C GLN A 125 3.66 23.00 -29.21
N LEU A 126 3.65 21.66 -29.13
CA LEU A 126 2.92 20.80 -30.07
C LEU A 126 3.33 21.08 -31.54
N TRP A 127 2.43 21.50 -32.43
CA TRP A 127 2.77 21.90 -33.80
C TRP A 127 3.26 23.34 -33.93
N GLY A 128 3.31 24.06 -32.82
CA GLY A 128 3.80 25.42 -32.71
C GLY A 128 2.88 26.43 -33.38
N ASN A 129 3.38 27.66 -33.51
CA ASN A 129 2.52 28.79 -33.86
C ASN A 129 2.26 28.92 -35.38
N GLN A 130 2.66 27.94 -36.18
CA GLN A 130 2.44 27.92 -37.64
C GLN A 130 2.92 29.21 -38.35
N GLY A 131 4.04 29.78 -37.89
CA GLY A 131 4.61 31.02 -38.42
C GLY A 131 3.95 32.32 -37.93
N ARG A 132 2.98 32.24 -37.01
CA ARG A 132 2.32 33.37 -36.35
C ARG A 132 2.98 33.71 -35.01
N PRO A 133 2.69 34.88 -34.40
CA PRO A 133 3.19 35.23 -33.06
C PRO A 133 2.69 34.28 -31.96
N HIS A 134 1.44 33.81 -32.07
CA HIS A 134 0.79 32.93 -31.10
C HIS A 134 0.18 31.69 -31.77
N ASN A 135 -0.13 30.67 -30.98
CA ASN A 135 -0.98 29.56 -31.40
C ASN A 135 -2.47 29.93 -31.22
N TYR A 136 -3.23 29.95 -32.32
CA TYR A 136 -4.64 30.39 -32.38
C TYR A 136 -5.61 29.27 -32.76
N HIS A 137 -5.15 28.02 -32.80
CA HIS A 137 -5.96 26.92 -33.33
C HIS A 137 -5.93 25.78 -32.34
N PHE A 138 -6.78 25.87 -31.33
CA PHE A 138 -6.84 24.84 -30.32
C PHE A 138 -8.22 24.70 -29.70
N THR A 139 -8.45 23.54 -29.10
CA THR A 139 -9.65 23.25 -28.31
C THR A 139 -9.26 22.86 -26.91
N LEU A 140 -10.07 23.20 -25.92
CA LEU A 140 -9.92 22.76 -24.53
C LEU A 140 -11.16 21.97 -24.10
N GLU A 141 -10.92 20.79 -23.55
CA GLU A 141 -11.91 19.89 -22.96
C GLU A 141 -11.60 19.73 -21.48
N VAL A 142 -12.60 19.94 -20.62
CA VAL A 142 -12.48 19.84 -19.17
C VAL A 142 -13.66 19.04 -18.64
N HIS A 143 -13.37 18.05 -17.82
CA HIS A 143 -14.34 17.29 -17.07
C HIS A 143 -14.06 17.46 -15.58
N SER A 144 -15.11 17.61 -14.79
CA SER A 144 -15.03 17.69 -13.35
C SER A 144 -16.38 17.35 -12.74
N ARG A 145 -16.46 17.36 -11.41
CA ARG A 145 -17.69 17.12 -10.65
C ARG A 145 -17.83 18.14 -9.54
N PHE A 146 -19.05 18.29 -9.04
CA PHE A 146 -19.34 19.15 -7.90
C PHE A 146 -20.55 18.63 -7.14
N THR A 147 -20.63 18.95 -5.84
CA THR A 147 -21.87 18.80 -5.08
C THR A 147 -22.66 20.09 -5.13
N TYR A 148 -23.87 20.05 -5.68
CA TYR A 148 -24.75 21.21 -5.73
C TYR A 148 -25.34 21.48 -4.34
N GLN A 149 -25.08 22.64 -3.75
CA GLN A 149 -25.56 23.07 -2.43
C GLN A 149 -26.70 24.10 -2.52
N GLY A 150 -26.82 24.80 -3.64
CA GLY A 150 -27.74 25.92 -3.84
C GLY A 150 -27.04 27.27 -3.76
N GLY A 151 -27.38 28.17 -4.68
CA GLY A 151 -26.83 29.52 -4.80
C GLY A 151 -25.64 29.64 -5.74
N GLU A 152 -25.18 28.55 -6.35
CA GLU A 152 -24.00 28.56 -7.21
C GLU A 152 -24.25 29.25 -8.55
N VAL A 153 -23.19 29.91 -9.02
CA VAL A 153 -23.16 30.66 -10.27
C VAL A 153 -21.84 30.39 -10.97
N PHE A 154 -21.90 30.17 -12.28
CA PHE A 154 -20.74 30.11 -13.15
C PHE A 154 -20.87 31.18 -14.24
N THR A 155 -19.80 31.92 -14.49
CA THR A 155 -19.71 32.95 -15.52
C THR A 155 -18.45 32.72 -16.34
N PHE A 156 -18.61 32.77 -17.66
CA PHE A 156 -17.50 32.83 -18.60
C PHE A 156 -17.52 34.16 -19.35
N GLN A 157 -16.33 34.70 -19.60
CA GLN A 157 -16.11 35.79 -20.53
C GLN A 157 -14.93 35.46 -21.44
N GLY A 158 -15.15 35.48 -22.75
CA GLY A 158 -14.13 35.11 -23.71
C GLY A 158 -14.62 35.05 -25.15
N ASP A 159 -13.69 34.73 -26.03
CA ASP A 159 -13.83 34.39 -27.45
C ASP A 159 -13.01 33.11 -27.69
N ASP A 160 -13.27 32.27 -28.70
CA ASP A 160 -14.44 32.17 -29.58
C ASP A 160 -15.52 31.30 -28.93
N ASP A 161 -15.53 29.99 -29.22
CA ASP A 161 -16.58 29.07 -28.81
C ASP A 161 -16.46 28.67 -27.34
N LEU A 162 -17.60 28.65 -26.63
CA LEU A 162 -17.70 27.99 -25.33
C LEU A 162 -19.04 27.27 -25.14
N TRP A 163 -18.95 26.03 -24.67
CA TRP A 163 -20.08 25.31 -24.09
C TRP A 163 -19.77 24.88 -22.67
N VAL A 164 -20.76 25.04 -21.79
CA VAL A 164 -20.72 24.47 -20.43
C VAL A 164 -21.92 23.56 -20.28
N PHE A 165 -21.69 22.34 -19.86
CA PHE A 165 -22.72 21.38 -19.50
C PHE A 165 -22.66 21.11 -17.99
N ILE A 166 -23.85 20.96 -17.41
CA ILE A 166 -24.03 20.58 -16.01
C ILE A 166 -24.91 19.35 -16.01
N ASN A 167 -24.46 18.27 -15.38
CA ASN A 167 -25.19 17.00 -15.37
C ASN A 167 -25.53 16.51 -16.80
N GLY A 168 -24.57 16.64 -17.71
CA GLY A 168 -24.70 16.33 -19.13
C GLY A 168 -25.73 17.17 -19.89
N LYS A 169 -26.20 18.31 -19.34
CA LYS A 169 -27.18 19.21 -19.95
C LYS A 169 -26.55 20.57 -20.24
N LEU A 170 -26.78 21.10 -21.44
CA LEU A 170 -26.23 22.38 -21.89
C LEU A 170 -26.73 23.54 -21.01
N ALA A 171 -25.81 24.23 -20.36
CA ALA A 171 -26.05 25.34 -19.43
C ALA A 171 -25.62 26.70 -20.01
N ILE A 172 -24.54 26.73 -20.80
CA ILE A 172 -24.08 27.92 -21.54
C ILE A 172 -23.75 27.51 -22.96
N ASP A 173 -24.17 28.33 -23.93
CA ASP A 173 -23.85 28.18 -25.34
C ASP A 173 -23.41 29.53 -25.91
N LEU A 174 -22.11 29.63 -26.16
CA LEU A 174 -21.46 30.71 -26.89
C LEU A 174 -20.78 30.14 -28.15
N GLY A 175 -21.49 29.29 -28.90
CA GLY A 175 -20.96 28.75 -30.15
C GLY A 175 -20.72 29.83 -31.22
N GLY A 176 -19.71 29.59 -32.06
CA GLY A 176 -19.30 30.44 -33.18
C GLY A 176 -18.05 31.27 -32.92
N VAL A 177 -17.53 31.86 -33.99
CA VAL A 177 -16.34 32.74 -33.97
C VAL A 177 -16.80 34.19 -33.81
N HIS A 178 -16.40 34.82 -32.71
CA HIS A 178 -16.95 36.11 -32.29
C HIS A 178 -16.02 36.87 -31.35
N ALA A 179 -16.17 38.19 -31.25
CA ALA A 179 -15.46 38.95 -30.22
C ALA A 179 -15.89 38.52 -28.81
N SER A 180 -15.04 38.79 -27.80
CA SER A 180 -15.32 38.43 -26.41
C SER A 180 -16.76 38.73 -25.97
N MET A 181 -17.46 37.68 -25.53
CA MET A 181 -18.82 37.73 -25.00
C MET A 181 -18.86 37.17 -23.58
N THR A 182 -19.99 37.38 -22.88
CA THR A 182 -20.16 36.94 -21.50
C THR A 182 -21.48 36.20 -21.34
N ALA A 183 -21.42 35.05 -20.68
CA ALA A 183 -22.59 34.27 -20.29
C ALA A 183 -22.47 33.81 -18.85
N THR A 184 -23.62 33.74 -18.18
CA THR A 184 -23.72 33.33 -16.78
C THR A 184 -24.84 32.31 -16.64
N VAL A 185 -24.56 31.20 -15.96
CA VAL A 185 -25.58 30.28 -15.47
C VAL A 185 -25.71 30.43 -13.95
N ASN A 186 -26.94 30.66 -13.49
CA ASN A 186 -27.32 30.53 -12.10
C ASN A 186 -27.96 29.14 -11.92
N LEU A 187 -27.37 28.30 -11.07
CA LEU A 187 -27.78 26.91 -10.94
C LEU A 187 -29.17 26.77 -10.33
N ASP A 188 -29.56 27.63 -9.38
CA ASP A 188 -30.90 27.62 -8.78
C ASP A 188 -31.99 27.89 -9.81
N ALA A 189 -31.77 28.90 -10.66
CA ALA A 189 -32.71 29.25 -11.72
C ALA A 189 -32.83 28.16 -12.80
N SER A 190 -31.76 27.39 -13.01
CA SER A 190 -31.65 26.39 -14.07
C SER A 190 -31.85 24.96 -13.55
N ALA A 191 -32.03 24.77 -12.25
CA ALA A 191 -31.96 23.47 -11.59
C ALA A 191 -32.90 22.42 -12.21
N ALA A 192 -34.14 22.83 -12.50
CA ALA A 192 -35.13 21.94 -13.11
C ALA A 192 -34.78 21.52 -14.55
N ALA A 193 -34.16 22.42 -15.33
CA ALA A 193 -33.75 22.13 -16.70
C ALA A 193 -32.49 21.26 -16.75
N LEU A 194 -31.56 21.48 -15.81
CA LEU A 194 -30.32 20.72 -15.65
C LEU A 194 -30.54 19.38 -14.92
N GLY A 195 -31.70 19.20 -14.29
CA GLY A 195 -32.04 17.98 -13.55
C GLY A 195 -31.25 17.82 -12.25
N ILE A 196 -30.93 18.93 -11.58
CA ILE A 196 -30.12 18.97 -10.35
C ILE A 196 -30.96 19.34 -9.12
N THR A 197 -30.57 18.82 -7.96
CA THR A 197 -31.21 19.07 -6.65
C THR A 197 -30.14 19.22 -5.58
N PRO A 198 -30.33 20.10 -4.57
CA PRO A 198 -29.35 20.30 -3.51
C PRO A 198 -28.96 19.01 -2.79
N GLY A 199 -27.66 18.84 -2.53
CA GLY A 199 -27.02 17.64 -1.96
C GLY A 199 -26.64 16.58 -3.00
N GLY A 200 -26.98 16.74 -4.27
CA GLY A 200 -26.59 15.82 -5.34
C GLY A 200 -25.20 16.13 -5.90
N ASN A 201 -24.51 15.08 -6.37
CA ASN A 201 -23.24 15.18 -7.10
C ASN A 201 -23.51 15.15 -8.61
N TYR A 202 -22.92 16.07 -9.35
CA TYR A 202 -23.20 16.28 -10.77
C TYR A 202 -21.91 16.54 -11.54
N THR A 203 -21.90 16.21 -12.84
CA THR A 203 -20.80 16.55 -13.73
C THR A 203 -20.80 18.05 -14.05
N PHE A 204 -19.59 18.57 -14.25
CA PHE A 204 -19.29 19.87 -14.82
C PHE A 204 -18.38 19.64 -16.01
N ASP A 205 -18.84 20.00 -17.21
CA ASP A 205 -18.10 19.75 -18.44
C ASP A 205 -17.97 21.08 -19.20
N LEU A 206 -16.75 21.46 -19.57
CA LEU A 206 -16.45 22.70 -20.28
C LEU A 206 -15.70 22.39 -21.57
N PHE A 207 -16.21 22.94 -22.66
CA PHE A 207 -15.65 22.79 -24.00
C PHE A 207 -15.42 24.17 -24.59
N PHE A 208 -14.19 24.42 -25.01
CA PHE A 208 -13.77 25.70 -25.57
C PHE A 208 -13.05 25.45 -26.90
N ALA A 209 -13.17 26.37 -27.85
CA ALA A 209 -12.36 26.37 -29.06
C ALA A 209 -11.93 27.79 -29.41
N GLU A 210 -10.61 27.99 -29.57
CA GLU A 210 -10.02 29.18 -30.16
C GLU A 210 -9.74 28.88 -31.62
N ARG A 211 -10.37 29.63 -32.53
CA ARG A 211 -10.36 29.32 -33.96
C ARG A 211 -10.01 30.52 -34.82
N HIS A 212 -9.67 31.67 -34.23
CA HIS A 212 -9.38 32.89 -34.97
C HIS A 212 -8.10 33.64 -34.54
N THR A 213 -7.39 34.19 -35.52
CA THR A 213 -6.05 34.77 -35.34
C THR A 213 -5.98 36.19 -34.75
N VAL A 214 -7.07 36.71 -34.19
CA VAL A 214 -7.15 38.12 -33.75
C VAL A 214 -6.85 38.29 -32.26
N ALA A 215 -7.52 37.54 -31.39
CA ALA A 215 -7.41 37.64 -29.94
C ALA A 215 -7.87 36.33 -29.30
N SER A 216 -7.42 36.06 -28.08
CA SER A 216 -7.95 34.96 -27.25
C SER A 216 -8.07 35.43 -25.80
N ASN A 217 -9.30 35.53 -25.32
CA ASN A 217 -9.69 35.98 -24.01
C ASN A 217 -10.36 34.82 -23.29
N PHE A 218 -9.89 34.50 -22.09
CA PHE A 218 -10.41 33.40 -21.31
C PHE A 218 -10.52 33.81 -19.84
N THR A 219 -11.74 34.08 -19.40
CA THR A 219 -12.04 34.42 -18.01
C THR A 219 -13.15 33.55 -17.47
N ILE A 220 -12.87 32.82 -16.39
CA ILE A 220 -13.84 32.05 -15.62
C ILE A 220 -14.04 32.74 -14.27
N THR A 221 -15.28 32.87 -13.84
CA THR A 221 -15.63 33.29 -12.48
C THR A 221 -16.75 32.40 -11.95
N THR A 222 -16.53 31.73 -10.84
CA THR A 222 -17.46 30.72 -10.33
C THR A 222 -17.52 30.67 -8.81
N THR A 223 -18.70 30.30 -8.29
CA THR A 223 -18.87 29.88 -6.90
C THR A 223 -19.06 28.36 -6.76
N ILE A 224 -19.09 27.64 -7.88
CA ILE A 224 -19.10 26.17 -7.89
C ILE A 224 -17.76 25.68 -7.34
N LEU A 225 -17.82 24.86 -6.29
CA LEU A 225 -16.67 24.16 -5.74
C LEU A 225 -16.55 22.83 -6.48
N LEU A 226 -15.61 22.78 -7.42
CA LEU A 226 -15.28 21.54 -8.12
C LEU A 226 -14.57 20.61 -7.15
N LEU A 227 -14.93 19.33 -7.21
CA LEU A 227 -14.26 18.28 -6.46
C LEU A 227 -12.88 18.06 -7.07
N GLN A 228 -11.93 17.72 -6.21
CA GLN A 228 -10.54 17.47 -6.55
C GLN A 228 -10.10 16.21 -5.85
N GLU A 229 -9.25 15.44 -6.53
CA GLU A 229 -8.68 14.25 -5.95
C GLU A 229 -7.64 14.61 -4.87
N VAL A 230 -7.70 13.93 -3.73
CA VAL A 230 -6.70 14.00 -2.66
C VAL A 230 -5.85 12.75 -2.72
N CYS A 231 -4.78 12.85 -3.50
CA CYS A 231 -3.90 11.71 -3.73
C CYS A 231 -3.30 11.13 -2.44
N GLY A 232 -3.35 9.79 -2.31
CA GLY A 232 -2.74 9.01 -1.24
C GLY A 232 -3.66 8.72 -0.05
N ASP A 233 -4.97 9.01 -0.15
CA ASP A 233 -5.93 8.79 0.93
C ASP A 233 -6.83 7.55 0.73
N GLY A 234 -6.77 6.91 -0.46
CA GLY A 234 -7.55 5.71 -0.79
C GLY A 234 -9.02 5.97 -1.08
N ILE A 235 -9.43 7.22 -1.30
CA ILE A 235 -10.81 7.66 -1.51
C ILE A 235 -10.90 8.41 -2.84
N ASP A 236 -11.87 8.04 -3.66
CA ASP A 236 -12.27 8.80 -4.85
C ASP A 236 -12.94 10.11 -4.40
N ASN A 237 -12.16 11.18 -4.23
CA ASN A 237 -12.63 12.45 -3.70
C ASN A 237 -13.30 13.29 -4.77
N ASP A 238 -12.95 13.09 -6.04
CA ASP A 238 -13.53 13.82 -7.17
C ASP A 238 -14.73 13.11 -7.82
N LEU A 239 -14.96 11.85 -7.47
CA LEU A 239 -16.05 10.97 -7.84
C LEU A 239 -16.02 10.50 -9.30
N ASP A 240 -14.84 10.43 -9.92
CA ASP A 240 -14.65 9.97 -11.29
C ASP A 240 -14.54 8.46 -11.48
N GLY A 241 -14.41 7.73 -10.38
CA GLY A 241 -14.29 6.28 -10.33
C GLY A 241 -12.85 5.77 -10.26
N PHE A 242 -11.87 6.68 -10.24
CA PHE A 242 -10.47 6.38 -9.97
C PHE A 242 -10.08 6.86 -8.56
N THR A 243 -8.96 6.35 -8.05
CA THR A 243 -8.48 6.65 -6.70
C THR A 243 -6.97 6.76 -6.73
N ASP A 244 -6.41 7.76 -6.06
CA ASP A 244 -4.97 7.93 -5.87
C ASP A 244 -4.19 7.73 -7.20
N CYS A 245 -3.17 6.87 -7.22
CA CYS A 245 -2.34 6.63 -8.40
C CYS A 245 -3.03 5.96 -9.59
N SER A 246 -4.27 5.49 -9.43
CA SER A 246 -5.08 5.06 -10.58
C SER A 246 -5.77 6.22 -11.28
N ASP A 247 -5.81 7.38 -10.63
CA ASP A 247 -6.37 8.63 -11.10
C ASP A 247 -5.33 9.41 -11.92
N SER A 248 -5.76 10.04 -13.03
CA SER A 248 -4.87 10.77 -13.93
C SER A 248 -4.33 12.06 -13.33
N GLU A 249 -5.07 12.68 -12.41
CA GLU A 249 -4.75 13.92 -11.71
C GLU A 249 -3.62 13.66 -10.70
N CYS A 250 -3.49 12.42 -10.22
CA CYS A 250 -2.43 11.97 -9.34
C CYS A 250 -1.24 11.29 -10.05
N ALA A 251 -1.36 10.98 -11.35
CA ALA A 251 -0.41 10.13 -12.06
C ALA A 251 1.05 10.67 -12.10
N GLU A 252 1.24 11.99 -12.02
CA GLU A 252 2.57 12.61 -12.00
C GLU A 252 3.19 12.75 -10.61
N LEU A 253 2.48 12.36 -9.54
CA LEU A 253 3.05 12.41 -8.21
C LEU A 253 4.20 11.41 -8.09
N THR A 254 5.28 11.86 -7.44
CA THR A 254 6.46 11.03 -7.22
C THR A 254 6.10 9.72 -6.53
N GLU A 255 5.11 9.74 -5.63
CA GLU A 255 4.55 8.60 -4.90
C GLU A 255 3.91 7.55 -5.84
N CYS A 256 3.27 7.99 -6.92
CA CYS A 256 2.69 7.13 -7.95
C CYS A 256 3.71 6.63 -8.96
N THR A 257 4.85 7.32 -9.07
CA THR A 257 6.00 6.93 -9.90
C THR A 257 7.12 6.26 -9.11
N ILE A 258 6.89 5.92 -7.83
CA ILE A 258 7.78 5.02 -7.09
C ILE A 258 7.63 3.65 -7.74
N VAL A 259 8.38 3.45 -8.83
CA VAL A 259 9.10 2.19 -8.99
C VAL A 259 9.86 2.10 -7.69
N ILE A 260 9.46 1.16 -6.83
CA ILE A 260 10.32 0.71 -5.76
C ILE A 260 11.58 0.27 -6.50
N VAL A 261 12.55 1.17 -6.63
CA VAL A 261 13.93 0.77 -6.75
C VAL A 261 14.08 -0.07 -5.51
N THR A 262 14.24 -1.36 -5.76
CA THR A 262 14.44 -2.42 -4.78
C THR A 262 15.03 -1.84 -3.49
N PRO A 263 14.44 -2.18 -2.34
CA PRO A 263 14.80 -1.63 -1.04
C PRO A 263 16.32 -1.68 -0.82
N PRO A 264 16.86 -0.75 0.00
CA PRO A 264 18.29 -0.43 0.02
C PRO A 264 19.09 -1.72 0.11
N ASN A 265 20.05 -1.92 -0.81
CA ASN A 265 20.92 -3.10 -0.87
C ASN A 265 21.06 -3.79 0.49
N GLU A 266 20.70 -5.07 0.54
CA GLU A 266 20.91 -5.93 1.69
C GLU A 266 22.34 -5.74 2.26
N VAL A 267 22.44 -5.55 3.58
CA VAL A 267 23.72 -5.44 4.29
C VAL A 267 24.13 -6.86 4.69
N CYS A 268 24.83 -7.53 3.78
CA CYS A 268 25.23 -8.91 3.96
C CYS A 268 26.10 -9.12 5.24
N GLY A 269 25.60 -9.91 6.18
CA GLY A 269 26.28 -10.36 7.40
C GLY A 269 25.91 -9.60 8.68
N ASP A 270 24.79 -8.89 8.72
CA ASP A 270 24.32 -8.17 9.90
C ASP A 270 23.16 -8.83 10.66
N GLY A 271 22.58 -9.90 10.11
CA GLY A 271 21.51 -10.68 10.74
C GLY A 271 20.11 -10.10 10.58
N PHE A 272 19.93 -9.10 9.71
CA PHE A 272 18.65 -8.44 9.47
C PHE A 272 18.31 -8.41 7.99
N ASP A 273 17.05 -8.72 7.67
CA ASP A 273 16.45 -8.47 6.37
C ASP A 273 16.31 -6.94 6.17
N ASN A 274 17.32 -6.30 5.56
CA ASN A 274 17.37 -4.85 5.39
C ASN A 274 16.54 -4.39 4.19
N ASP A 275 16.24 -5.31 3.28
CA ASP A 275 15.44 -5.06 2.09
C ASP A 275 13.98 -5.55 2.24
N GLU A 276 13.61 -6.10 3.40
CA GLU A 276 12.28 -6.61 3.76
C GLU A 276 11.70 -7.61 2.75
N ASN A 277 12.52 -8.34 1.98
CA ASN A 277 12.05 -9.32 1.01
C ASN A 277 11.78 -10.72 1.63
N GLY A 278 12.06 -10.88 2.93
CA GLY A 278 11.85 -12.09 3.71
C GLY A 278 13.06 -13.04 3.72
N LEU A 279 14.19 -12.62 3.16
CA LEU A 279 15.48 -13.30 3.20
C LEU A 279 16.47 -12.36 3.88
N PHE A 280 17.41 -12.90 4.65
CA PHE A 280 18.43 -12.11 5.33
C PHE A 280 19.82 -12.62 4.94
N ASP A 281 20.80 -11.73 4.88
CA ASP A 281 22.21 -12.05 4.64
C ASP A 281 22.43 -12.94 3.39
N CYS A 282 23.15 -14.06 3.53
CA CYS A 282 23.52 -14.93 2.41
C CYS A 282 22.38 -15.78 1.86
N ASP A 283 21.24 -15.84 2.55
CA ASP A 283 20.00 -16.39 1.99
C ASP A 283 19.37 -15.42 0.98
N ASP A 284 19.79 -14.14 0.98
CA ASP A 284 19.34 -13.12 0.06
C ASP A 284 20.09 -13.17 -1.30
N PRO A 285 19.38 -13.26 -2.44
CA PRO A 285 19.99 -13.21 -3.77
C PRO A 285 20.82 -11.94 -4.07
N ALA A 286 20.54 -10.82 -3.40
CA ALA A 286 21.31 -9.58 -3.47
C ALA A 286 22.74 -9.75 -2.91
N CYS A 287 22.95 -10.71 -2.01
CA CYS A 287 24.24 -11.00 -1.39
C CYS A 287 25.12 -12.00 -2.16
N LEU A 288 24.65 -12.54 -3.29
CA LEU A 288 25.38 -13.53 -4.11
C LEU A 288 26.76 -13.09 -4.63
N SER A 289 27.06 -11.79 -4.58
CA SER A 289 28.36 -11.25 -5.01
C SER A 289 29.13 -10.57 -3.88
N ASP A 290 28.56 -10.54 -2.66
CA ASP A 290 29.22 -9.97 -1.50
C ASP A 290 30.33 -10.91 -1.01
N PRO A 291 31.54 -10.41 -0.73
CA PRO A 291 32.64 -11.20 -0.18
C PRO A 291 32.30 -11.95 1.11
N VAL A 292 31.36 -11.45 1.92
CA VAL A 292 30.84 -12.13 3.12
C VAL A 292 30.19 -13.47 2.75
N CYS A 293 29.52 -13.54 1.60
CA CYS A 293 28.84 -14.74 1.09
C CYS A 293 29.63 -15.46 -0.02
N SER A 294 30.84 -15.00 -0.32
CA SER A 294 31.63 -15.43 -1.47
C SER A 294 33.09 -15.73 -1.13
N ILE A 295 33.42 -16.54 -0.12
CA ILE A 295 34.53 -17.51 -0.16
C ILE A 295 34.67 -18.39 1.11
N PRO A 296 35.23 -19.63 0.96
CA PRO A 296 34.93 -20.81 1.75
C PRO A 296 36.05 -21.10 2.75
N TYR A 297 35.89 -20.69 4.00
CA TYR A 297 36.85 -21.06 5.03
C TYR A 297 36.16 -21.38 6.34
N GLU A 298 35.76 -22.64 6.43
CA GLU A 298 35.35 -23.28 7.67
C GLU A 298 36.59 -23.73 8.46
N ILE A 299 36.68 -23.35 9.74
CA ILE A 299 37.72 -23.80 10.66
C ILE A 299 37.25 -25.12 11.28
N CYS A 300 37.50 -26.21 10.55
CA CYS A 300 37.06 -27.53 10.98
C CYS A 300 37.56 -27.91 12.39
N GLY A 301 36.62 -28.17 13.29
CA GLY A 301 36.81 -28.63 14.67
C GLY A 301 36.76 -27.53 15.74
N ASP A 302 36.17 -26.36 15.44
CA ASP A 302 36.01 -25.26 16.41
C ASP A 302 34.57 -25.06 16.92
N GLY A 303 33.61 -25.81 16.38
CA GLY A 303 32.21 -25.81 16.80
C GLY A 303 31.40 -24.62 16.30
N LEU A 304 31.91 -23.85 15.34
CA LEU A 304 31.26 -22.65 14.81
C LEU A 304 31.14 -22.75 13.30
N ASP A 305 29.96 -22.44 12.77
CA ASP A 305 29.74 -22.19 11.35
C ASP A 305 30.45 -20.87 10.96
N ASN A 306 31.68 -20.96 10.48
CA ASN A 306 32.52 -19.81 10.15
C ASN A 306 32.24 -19.25 8.76
N ASP A 307 31.63 -20.04 7.88
CA ASP A 307 31.26 -19.60 6.54
C ASP A 307 29.77 -19.29 6.36
N GLY A 308 28.98 -19.45 7.43
CA GLY A 308 27.61 -18.96 7.58
C GLY A 308 26.58 -19.74 6.76
N ASN A 309 26.90 -20.97 6.34
CA ASN A 309 26.04 -21.75 5.47
C ASN A 309 25.03 -22.66 6.23
N GLY A 310 25.01 -22.55 7.56
CA GLY A 310 24.14 -23.29 8.46
C GLY A 310 24.67 -24.66 8.86
N LEU A 311 25.87 -25.03 8.44
CA LEU A 311 26.54 -26.30 8.78
C LEU A 311 27.90 -25.98 9.42
N SER A 312 28.20 -26.60 10.55
CA SER A 312 29.46 -26.41 11.26
C SER A 312 30.31 -27.68 11.23
N ASP A 313 31.63 -27.53 11.20
CA ASP A 313 32.60 -28.62 11.30
C ASP A 313 32.27 -29.79 10.34
N CYS A 314 32.22 -31.04 10.81
CA CYS A 314 32.08 -32.22 9.95
C CYS A 314 30.73 -32.34 9.23
N ASP A 315 29.72 -31.57 9.65
CA ASP A 315 28.45 -31.44 8.92
C ASP A 315 28.60 -30.54 7.68
N ASP A 316 29.64 -29.72 7.64
CA ASP A 316 29.98 -28.87 6.50
C ASP A 316 30.68 -29.64 5.36
N LEU A 317 30.28 -29.37 4.11
CA LEU A 317 30.80 -30.07 2.93
C LEU A 317 32.32 -29.89 2.76
N VAL A 318 32.87 -28.73 3.13
CA VAL A 318 34.30 -28.40 3.04
C VAL A 318 35.11 -29.23 4.05
N CYS A 319 34.56 -29.48 5.24
CA CYS A 319 35.20 -30.25 6.30
C CYS A 319 34.94 -31.77 6.22
N SER A 320 33.82 -32.19 5.59
CA SER A 320 33.39 -33.59 5.47
C SER A 320 34.44 -34.55 4.88
N SER A 321 35.43 -34.02 4.16
CA SER A 321 36.50 -34.79 3.51
C SER A 321 37.81 -34.86 4.30
N LEU A 322 37.90 -34.18 5.46
CA LEU A 322 39.09 -34.20 6.30
C LEU A 322 39.19 -35.51 7.11
N PRO A 323 40.42 -36.01 7.37
CA PRO A 323 40.62 -37.26 8.12
C PRO A 323 40.08 -37.24 9.55
N THR A 324 39.87 -36.04 10.13
CA THR A 324 39.27 -35.84 11.45
C THR A 324 37.75 -36.04 11.45
N CYS A 325 37.11 -36.02 10.27
CA CYS A 325 35.68 -36.27 10.09
C CYS A 325 35.39 -37.69 9.58
N VAL A 326 36.41 -38.55 9.49
CA VAL A 326 36.25 -39.97 9.14
C VAL A 326 36.12 -40.78 10.42
N CYS A 327 34.89 -41.04 10.83
CA CYS A 327 34.59 -41.92 11.96
C CYS A 327 34.66 -43.38 11.44
N GLU A 328 35.79 -44.02 11.68
CA GLU A 328 35.99 -45.46 11.41
C GLU A 328 35.15 -46.27 12.42
N PRO A 329 34.58 -47.43 12.04
CA PRO A 329 33.83 -48.27 12.98
C PRO A 329 34.81 -48.95 13.95
N SER A 330 35.15 -48.26 15.03
CA SER A 330 35.99 -48.65 16.16
C SER A 330 35.22 -48.32 17.44
N PRO A 331 35.34 -49.11 18.52
CA PRO A 331 34.39 -49.10 19.64
C PRO A 331 34.16 -47.72 20.28
N GLU A 332 32.89 -47.43 20.56
CA GLU A 332 32.40 -46.25 21.30
C GLU A 332 32.94 -46.23 22.74
N PHE A 333 33.43 -45.08 23.21
CA PHE A 333 33.84 -44.89 24.60
C PHE A 333 32.90 -43.94 25.32
N CYS A 334 32.37 -44.40 26.46
CA CYS A 334 31.49 -43.61 27.30
C CYS A 334 32.24 -42.47 28.04
N ASN A 335 32.55 -41.40 27.32
CA ASN A 335 33.29 -40.23 27.78
C ASN A 335 32.52 -38.90 27.57
N GLY A 336 31.30 -38.96 27.01
CA GLY A 336 30.45 -37.80 26.73
C GLY A 336 30.71 -37.14 25.38
N GLU A 337 31.43 -37.79 24.47
CA GLU A 337 31.65 -37.41 23.07
C GLU A 337 31.12 -38.52 22.16
N ASP A 338 30.62 -38.18 20.95
CA ASP A 338 30.12 -39.17 19.98
C ASP A 338 31.29 -39.69 19.15
N ASP A 339 31.98 -40.72 19.66
CA ASP A 339 33.25 -41.21 19.12
C ASP A 339 33.08 -41.95 17.77
N ASN A 340 31.87 -42.42 17.46
CA ASN A 340 31.56 -43.11 16.20
C ASN A 340 30.69 -42.30 15.23
N CYS A 341 30.27 -41.10 15.64
CA CYS A 341 29.60 -40.08 14.83
C CYS A 341 28.31 -40.56 14.17
N ASN A 342 27.56 -41.43 14.85
CA ASN A 342 26.24 -41.86 14.39
C ASN A 342 25.14 -40.87 14.78
N GLY A 343 25.50 -39.73 15.39
CA GLY A 343 24.60 -38.68 15.82
C GLY A 343 23.95 -38.96 17.18
N ILE A 344 24.45 -39.95 17.91
CA ILE A 344 23.93 -40.36 19.21
C ILE A 344 25.10 -40.53 20.18
N LEU A 345 25.23 -39.59 21.12
CA LEU A 345 26.19 -39.65 22.21
C LEU A 345 26.11 -40.99 22.97
N ASP A 346 27.25 -41.67 23.11
CA ASP A 346 27.43 -42.90 23.89
C ASP A 346 26.51 -44.09 23.48
N ASP A 347 26.10 -44.17 22.21
CA ASP A 347 25.30 -45.29 21.65
C ASP A 347 26.10 -46.60 21.57
N ASN A 348 25.48 -47.71 21.97
CA ASN A 348 26.08 -49.05 21.94
C ASN A 348 27.43 -49.16 22.66
N CYS A 349 27.72 -48.24 23.60
CA CYS A 349 28.61 -48.54 24.69
C CYS A 349 28.16 -49.88 25.27
N ASN A 350 29.01 -50.91 25.21
CA ASN A 350 28.76 -52.15 25.91
C ASN A 350 29.00 -51.87 27.40
N CYS A 351 28.13 -51.08 28.00
CA CYS A 351 28.07 -50.82 29.42
C CYS A 351 27.67 -52.15 30.08
N PRO A 352 28.51 -52.72 30.94
CA PRO A 352 28.03 -53.71 31.88
C PRO A 352 27.15 -52.97 32.89
N ASN A 353 25.85 -52.85 32.55
CA ASN A 353 24.71 -52.34 33.34
C ASN A 353 24.44 -50.82 33.25
N GLY A 354 23.16 -50.46 33.15
CA GLY A 354 22.69 -49.14 32.72
C GLY A 354 22.20 -48.23 33.83
N ASP A 355 22.37 -46.92 33.64
CA ASP A 355 21.80 -45.86 34.47
C ASP A 355 21.33 -44.63 33.72
N LEU A 356 20.45 -43.85 34.34
CA LEU A 356 20.08 -42.50 33.89
C LEU A 356 20.45 -41.35 34.85
N ASN A 357 21.21 -41.59 35.92
CA ASN A 357 21.96 -40.55 36.65
C ASN A 357 23.51 -40.73 36.63
N ASN A 358 23.97 -41.79 35.95
CA ASN A 358 25.33 -42.31 35.84
C ASN A 358 25.89 -43.13 37.05
N ASP A 359 25.04 -43.83 37.81
CA ASP A 359 25.27 -44.79 38.91
C ASP A 359 24.86 -46.29 38.68
N MET A 360 24.05 -46.54 37.66
CA MET A 360 23.60 -47.81 37.04
C MET A 360 22.33 -48.52 37.56
N MET A 361 21.21 -47.83 37.90
CA MET A 361 19.87 -48.40 38.24
C MET A 361 18.60 -47.49 38.00
N ILE A 362 17.43 -48.07 37.64
CA ILE A 362 16.10 -47.38 37.54
C ILE A 362 15.40 -47.25 38.92
N ASP A 363 14.85 -46.07 39.30
CA ASP A 363 14.18 -45.85 40.59
C ASP A 363 12.71 -45.31 40.53
N VAL A 364 12.07 -45.25 41.71
CA VAL A 364 10.63 -44.93 41.91
C VAL A 364 10.26 -43.48 41.56
N VAL A 365 11.25 -42.58 41.47
CA VAL A 365 11.05 -41.16 41.18
C VAL A 365 10.70 -40.94 39.71
N ASP A 366 11.24 -41.78 38.82
CA ASP A 366 10.91 -41.81 37.39
C ASP A 366 9.44 -42.16 37.12
N VAL A 367 8.81 -42.91 38.02
CA VAL A 367 7.43 -43.41 37.89
C VAL A 367 6.38 -42.38 38.37
N GLN A 368 6.74 -41.43 39.23
CA GLN A 368 5.79 -40.49 39.85
C GLN A 368 5.32 -39.35 38.93
N CYS A 369 6.14 -38.93 37.96
CA CYS A 369 5.80 -37.82 37.07
C CYS A 369 4.70 -38.17 36.05
N MET A 370 4.52 -39.45 35.69
CA MET A 370 3.49 -39.87 34.73
C MET A 370 2.05 -39.85 35.27
N MET A 371 1.82 -39.98 36.58
CA MET A 371 0.48 -40.21 37.14
C MET A 371 -0.36 -38.95 37.45
N VAL A 372 0.12 -37.75 37.10
CA VAL A 372 -0.54 -36.49 37.49
C VAL A 372 -1.83 -36.16 36.69
N VAL A 373 -2.13 -36.82 35.56
CA VAL A 373 -2.96 -36.17 34.52
C VAL A 373 -4.41 -36.72 34.33
N SER A 374 -4.81 -37.88 34.87
CA SER A 374 -5.94 -38.64 34.26
C SER A 374 -7.26 -38.90 35.01
N LEU A 375 -7.50 -38.49 36.28
CA LEU A 375 -8.69 -38.98 37.04
C LEU A 375 -9.65 -37.91 37.60
N SER A 376 -9.81 -36.78 36.90
CA SER A 376 -10.81 -35.71 37.17
C SER A 376 -12.27 -36.06 36.79
N TYR A 377 -12.63 -37.33 36.64
CA TYR A 377 -13.99 -37.78 36.27
C TYR A 377 -14.37 -39.04 37.06
N LEU A 378 -15.18 -38.91 38.13
CA LEU A 378 -16.25 -39.82 38.59
C LEU A 378 -16.55 -39.65 40.10
N THR A 379 -17.83 -39.67 40.43
CA THR A 379 -18.47 -39.04 41.59
C THR A 379 -18.64 -39.94 42.84
N SER A 380 -18.81 -39.28 44.00
CA SER A 380 -19.63 -39.63 45.19
C SER A 380 -18.97 -40.12 46.49
N VAL A 381 -18.28 -39.23 47.22
CA VAL A 381 -18.18 -39.27 48.71
C VAL A 381 -18.09 -37.82 49.22
N PRO A 382 -18.80 -37.41 50.29
CA PRO A 382 -18.69 -36.06 50.84
C PRO A 382 -17.37 -35.90 51.60
N LEU A 383 -16.69 -34.78 51.37
CA LEU A 383 -15.49 -34.35 52.08
C LEU A 383 -15.69 -34.41 53.61
N PRO A 384 -14.77 -35.02 54.36
CA PRO A 384 -14.38 -34.49 55.65
C PRO A 384 -13.15 -33.60 55.46
N GLY A 385 -13.14 -32.46 56.14
CA GLY A 385 -12.11 -31.45 56.08
C GLY A 385 -10.69 -31.99 56.23
N CYS A 386 -9.76 -31.24 55.63
CA CYS A 386 -8.32 -31.43 55.63
C CYS A 386 -7.80 -32.18 56.86
N LEU A 387 -7.22 -33.36 56.64
CA LEU A 387 -6.14 -33.84 57.52
C LEU A 387 -4.82 -33.60 56.78
N ALA A 388 -4.24 -32.45 57.11
CA ALA A 388 -2.82 -32.24 56.91
C ALA A 388 -2.04 -33.13 57.90
N VAL A 389 -0.86 -33.51 57.42
CA VAL A 389 0.38 -33.93 58.12
C VAL A 389 0.40 -35.31 58.82
N PRO A 390 1.58 -35.99 58.90
CA PRO A 390 2.93 -35.55 58.49
C PRO A 390 3.72 -36.58 57.64
N TYR A 391 4.76 -36.09 56.97
CA TYR A 391 5.95 -36.90 56.69
C TYR A 391 6.43 -37.55 58.00
N GLU A 392 6.55 -38.88 58.04
CA GLU A 392 7.79 -39.61 58.35
C GLU A 392 7.54 -41.13 58.43
N TYR A 393 8.32 -41.84 57.61
CA TYR A 393 8.86 -43.20 57.73
C TYR A 393 8.12 -44.27 58.56
N SER A 394 7.83 -45.40 57.91
CA SER A 394 8.23 -46.70 58.47
C SER A 394 8.40 -47.76 57.39
N ASP A 395 9.67 -48.15 57.23
CA ASP A 395 10.24 -49.47 56.93
C ASP A 395 9.55 -50.39 55.89
N ILE A 396 10.19 -50.50 54.72
CA ILE A 396 10.63 -51.82 54.24
C ILE A 396 12.15 -51.79 54.02
N ASN A 397 12.81 -52.21 55.10
CA ASN A 397 14.15 -52.73 55.33
C ASN A 397 15.28 -52.55 54.31
N CYS A 398 16.38 -52.03 54.88
CA CYS A 398 17.72 -51.81 54.33
C CYS A 398 18.51 -53.08 53.99
N ASP A 399 17.99 -53.92 53.09
CA ASP A 399 18.80 -54.87 52.33
C ASP A 399 18.61 -54.75 50.80
N GLY A 400 17.85 -53.73 50.35
CA GLY A 400 17.83 -53.30 48.96
C GLY A 400 17.11 -54.24 47.99
N THR A 401 16.20 -55.08 48.46
CA THR A 401 15.42 -55.95 47.57
C THR A 401 13.91 -55.76 47.75
N THR A 402 13.25 -55.13 46.77
CA THR A 402 11.80 -55.21 46.59
C THR A 402 11.47 -56.50 45.82
N ASN A 403 10.63 -57.34 46.42
CA ASN A 403 10.28 -58.65 45.87
C ASN A 403 9.26 -58.50 44.73
N ILE A 404 9.57 -59.10 43.58
CA ILE A 404 8.80 -59.09 42.31
C ILE A 404 7.31 -59.47 42.48
N SER A 405 6.94 -60.16 43.56
CA SER A 405 5.57 -60.56 43.86
C SER A 405 4.59 -59.40 44.08
N ASP A 406 5.04 -58.26 44.62
CA ASP A 406 4.14 -57.15 44.98
C ASP A 406 3.81 -56.25 43.77
N VAL A 407 4.73 -56.14 42.82
CA VAL A 407 4.56 -55.42 41.54
C VAL A 407 3.59 -56.16 40.62
N ILE A 408 3.71 -57.49 40.55
CA ILE A 408 2.81 -58.35 39.75
C ILE A 408 1.36 -58.27 40.27
N LEU A 409 1.17 -58.21 41.59
CA LEU A 409 -0.16 -58.14 42.21
C LEU A 409 -0.87 -56.81 41.89
N ALA A 410 -0.11 -55.70 41.85
CA ALA A 410 -0.62 -54.37 41.50
C ALA A 410 -1.04 -54.29 40.01
N ILE A 411 -0.22 -54.84 39.11
CA ILE A 411 -0.47 -54.83 37.66
C ILE A 411 -1.67 -55.70 37.28
N GLN A 412 -1.88 -56.85 37.96
CA GLN A 412 -3.04 -57.72 37.73
C GLN A 412 -4.39 -57.09 38.12
N PHE A 413 -4.41 -56.18 39.10
CA PHE A 413 -5.63 -55.49 39.52
C PHE A 413 -6.16 -54.48 38.49
N ILE A 414 -5.26 -53.93 37.66
CA ILE A 414 -5.56 -52.83 36.72
C ILE A 414 -6.16 -53.36 35.40
N PHE A 415 -5.64 -54.46 34.85
CA PHE A 415 -6.00 -54.91 33.48
C PHE A 415 -7.05 -56.03 33.40
N LYS A 416 -7.47 -56.62 34.53
CA LYS A 416 -8.52 -57.67 34.63
C LYS A 416 -8.46 -58.82 33.59
N LYS A 417 -7.29 -59.12 33.02
CA LYS A 417 -7.00 -60.32 32.21
C LYS A 417 -5.61 -60.85 32.57
N PRO A 418 -5.40 -62.18 32.49
CA PRO A 418 -4.06 -62.76 32.66
C PRO A 418 -3.18 -62.35 31.49
N LEU A 419 -2.04 -61.71 31.78
CA LEU A 419 -0.95 -61.49 30.82
C LEU A 419 -0.10 -62.76 30.75
N ASP A 420 0.26 -63.20 29.55
CA ASP A 420 1.20 -64.31 29.32
C ASP A 420 2.63 -63.73 29.29
N PRO A 421 3.54 -64.12 30.20
CA PRO A 421 4.92 -63.61 30.22
C PRO A 421 5.75 -64.30 29.13
N SER A 422 6.03 -63.64 28.01
CA SER A 422 7.26 -63.97 27.30
C SER A 422 8.38 -63.11 27.89
N LEU A 423 9.20 -63.76 28.72
CA LEU A 423 10.47 -63.21 29.18
C LEU A 423 11.47 -63.36 28.04
N ASP A 424 12.21 -62.31 27.72
CA ASP A 424 13.38 -62.47 26.88
C ASP A 424 14.54 -63.14 27.66
N ALA A 425 15.69 -63.31 27.00
CA ALA A 425 16.83 -64.02 27.56
C ALA A 425 17.44 -63.34 28.81
N ASN A 426 17.03 -62.11 29.15
CA ASN A 426 17.49 -61.36 30.32
C ASN A 426 16.41 -61.22 31.41
N ASN A 427 15.25 -61.85 31.20
CA ASN A 427 14.17 -61.96 32.19
C ASN A 427 13.33 -60.67 32.38
N ASP A 428 13.20 -59.87 31.31
CA ASP A 428 12.37 -58.66 31.23
C ASP A 428 11.01 -58.92 30.53
N PHE A 429 9.99 -58.11 30.87
CA PHE A 429 8.65 -58.18 30.26
C PHE A 429 8.54 -57.25 29.03
N CYS A 430 8.32 -57.81 27.84
CA CYS A 430 7.85 -57.04 26.68
C CYS A 430 6.33 -56.95 26.69
N VAL A 431 5.77 -55.74 26.77
CA VAL A 431 4.34 -55.50 26.47
C VAL A 431 4.25 -54.57 25.28
N ASP A 432 4.04 -55.19 24.12
CA ASP A 432 3.81 -54.53 22.84
C ASP A 432 2.40 -53.92 22.85
N ALA A 433 2.29 -52.61 22.71
CA ALA A 433 1.00 -51.94 22.56
C ALA A 433 1.13 -50.68 21.68
N CYS A 434 1.23 -50.90 20.37
CA CYS A 434 0.76 -49.93 19.39
C CYS A 434 -0.75 -49.70 19.59
N LEU A 435 -1.12 -48.47 19.95
CA LEU A 435 -2.06 -47.60 19.23
C LEU A 435 -2.02 -46.18 19.79
#